data_AF-A5ZW60-F1
#
_entry.id   AF-A5ZW60-F1
#
_cell.length_a   1.000
_cell.length_b   1.000
_cell.length_c   1.000
_cell.angle_alpha   90.00
_cell.angle_beta   90.00
_cell.angle_gamma   90.00
#
_symmetry.space_group_name_H-M   'P 1'
#
loop_
_entity.id
_entity.type
_entity.pdbx_description
1 polymer ?
#
loop_
_entity_poly.entity_id
_entity_poly.type
_entity_poly.pdbx_seq_one_letter_code
_entity_poly.pdbx_strand_id
1 'polypeptide(L)'
;MTWDTVALIGRAHQGDKEARDILFHENTGLIYSVAHRFLGRGAEMEDLFQIGSIGLLKAVDKFDLSYDVKFSTYAVPMIAGEIKRFLRDDGMLKVSRSIKRKSISHL
;
A
#
# COMPACT_ATOMS: atom_id res chain seq x y z
N MET A 1 14.69 -19.07 10.07
CA MET A 1 13.92 -20.09 9.34
C MET A 1 13.06 -19.31 8.36
N THR A 2 13.42 -19.29 7.08
CA THR A 2 12.65 -18.57 6.06
C THR A 2 11.43 -19.42 5.75
N TRP A 3 10.25 -18.94 6.09
CA TRP A 3 9.00 -19.59 5.76
C TRP A 3 8.77 -19.50 4.25
N ASP A 4 8.16 -20.53 3.65
CA ASP A 4 7.77 -20.45 2.25
C ASP A 4 6.62 -19.42 2.10
N THR A 5 6.87 -18.37 1.31
CA THR A 5 5.89 -17.31 1.03
C THR A 5 4.58 -17.88 0.50
N VAL A 6 4.63 -18.90 -0.35
CA VAL A 6 3.42 -19.53 -0.93
C VAL A 6 2.63 -20.23 0.16
N ALA A 7 3.29 -20.97 1.04
CA ALA A 7 2.67 -21.65 2.17
C ALA A 7 2.02 -20.65 3.16
N LEU A 8 2.71 -19.54 3.46
CA LEU A 8 2.16 -18.48 4.32
C LEU A 8 0.93 -17.82 3.69
N ILE A 9 0.95 -17.54 2.39
CA ILE A 9 -0.22 -16.95 1.70
C ILE A 9 -1.40 -17.93 1.76
N GLY A 10 -1.18 -19.22 1.51
CA GLY A 10 -2.23 -20.23 1.61
C GLY A 10 -2.83 -20.35 3.01
N ARG A 11 -2.01 -20.23 4.07
CA ARG A 11 -2.51 -20.13 5.46
C ARG A 11 -3.29 -18.84 5.70
N ALA A 12 -2.78 -17.70 5.22
CA ALA A 12 -3.46 -16.41 5.36
C ALA A 12 -4.84 -16.40 4.69
N HIS A 13 -5.02 -17.08 3.54
CA HIS A 13 -6.31 -17.27 2.88
C HIS A 13 -7.31 -18.07 3.71
N GLN A 14 -6.82 -18.95 4.58
CA GLN A 14 -7.66 -19.71 5.53
C GLN A 14 -7.98 -18.92 6.81
N GLY A 15 -7.58 -17.64 6.87
CA GLY A 15 -7.84 -16.77 8.02
C GLY A 15 -6.77 -16.83 9.11
N ASP A 16 -5.61 -17.45 8.84
CA ASP A 16 -4.49 -17.48 9.77
C ASP A 16 -3.86 -16.08 9.91
N LYS A 17 -4.08 -15.47 11.07
CA LYS A 17 -3.59 -14.13 11.38
C LYS A 17 -2.08 -14.10 11.57
N GLU A 18 -1.49 -15.14 12.14
CA GLU A 18 -0.04 -15.20 12.36
C GLU A 18 0.68 -15.28 11.01
N ALA A 19 0.17 -16.09 10.08
CA ALA A 19 0.72 -16.14 8.73
C ALA A 19 0.63 -14.79 8.01
N ARG A 20 -0.49 -14.07 8.19
CA ARG A 20 -0.69 -12.71 7.65
C ARG A 20 0.31 -11.71 8.25
N ASP A 21 0.54 -11.76 9.56
CA ASP A 21 1.47 -10.87 10.25
C ASP A 21 2.92 -11.15 9.82
N ILE A 22 3.30 -12.43 9.68
CA ILE A 22 4.63 -12.80 9.15
C ILE A 22 4.82 -12.25 7.74
N LEU A 23 3.83 -12.44 6.84
CA LEU A 23 3.89 -11.89 5.48
C LEU A 23 4.05 -10.37 5.48
N PHE A 24 3.33 -9.67 6.35
CA PHE A 24 3.44 -8.22 6.50
C PHE A 24 4.85 -7.81 6.93
N HIS A 25 5.39 -8.45 7.97
CA HIS A 25 6.72 -8.14 8.49
C HIS A 25 7.84 -8.45 7.48
N GLU A 26 7.80 -9.61 6.83
CA GLU A 26 8.80 -10.00 5.82
C GLU A 26 8.80 -9.08 4.60
N ASN A 27 7.65 -8.49 4.25
CA ASN A 27 7.51 -7.61 3.10
C ASN A 27 7.53 -6.11 3.46
N THR A 28 7.85 -5.75 4.71
CA THR A 28 7.92 -4.34 5.14
C THR A 28 8.93 -3.56 4.29
N GLY A 29 10.10 -4.13 3.98
CA GLY A 29 11.09 -3.50 3.10
C GLY A 29 10.59 -3.25 1.66
N LEU A 30 9.72 -4.13 1.15
CA LEU A 30 9.09 -3.95 -0.17
C LEU A 30 8.14 -2.75 -0.15
N ILE A 31 7.34 -2.61 0.91
CA ILE A 31 6.44 -1.46 1.07
C ILE A 31 7.24 -0.16 1.08
N TYR A 32 8.29 -0.08 1.91
CA TYR A 32 9.17 1.10 1.97
C TYR A 32 9.77 1.43 0.61
N SER A 33 10.31 0.43 -0.10
CA SER A 33 10.91 0.60 -1.43
C SER A 33 9.92 1.18 -2.45
N VAL A 34 8.69 0.67 -2.47
CA VAL A 34 7.65 1.19 -3.38
C VAL A 34 7.20 2.59 -2.97
N ALA A 35 6.92 2.81 -1.68
CA ALA A 35 6.44 4.08 -1.16
C ALA A 35 7.45 5.22 -1.33
N HIS A 36 8.75 4.96 -1.19
CA HIS A 36 9.81 5.95 -1.38
C HIS A 36 9.77 6.62 -2.77
N ARG A 37 9.27 5.92 -3.80
CA ARG A 37 9.11 6.46 -5.17
C ARG A 37 8.04 7.55 -5.29
N PHE A 38 7.22 7.72 -4.25
CA PHE A 38 6.10 8.65 -4.20
C PHE A 38 6.32 9.83 -3.25
N LEU A 39 7.49 9.92 -2.60
CA LEU A 39 7.85 11.07 -1.78
C LEU A 39 7.84 12.38 -2.58
N GLY A 40 7.62 13.49 -1.89
CA GLY A 40 7.53 14.83 -2.49
C GLY A 40 6.23 15.10 -3.26
N ARG A 41 5.23 14.21 -3.16
CA ARG A 41 3.94 14.35 -3.86
C ARG A 41 2.78 14.80 -2.95
N GLY A 42 3.11 15.43 -1.83
CA GLY A 42 2.12 15.99 -0.90
C GLY A 42 1.62 15.02 0.18
N ALA A 43 2.32 13.92 0.43
CA ALA A 43 2.12 13.03 1.57
C ALA A 43 3.47 12.64 2.17
N GLU A 44 3.49 12.39 3.47
CA GLU A 44 4.70 11.99 4.19
C GLU A 44 4.94 10.47 4.07
N MET A 45 6.16 10.04 4.39
CA MET A 45 6.55 8.63 4.26
C MET A 45 5.65 7.69 5.06
N GLU A 46 5.21 8.11 6.25
CA GLU A 46 4.33 7.32 7.12
C GLU A 46 2.96 7.07 6.48
N ASP A 47 2.35 8.11 5.89
CA ASP A 47 1.08 7.99 5.17
C ASP A 47 1.22 7.03 3.98
N LEU A 48 2.28 7.21 3.18
CA LEU A 48 2.56 6.36 2.03
C LEU A 48 2.80 4.90 2.44
N PHE A 49 3.49 4.69 3.55
CA PHE A 49 3.73 3.36 4.11
C PHE A 49 2.43 2.71 4.59
N GLN A 50 1.55 3.43 5.28
CA GLN A 50 0.25 2.91 5.72
C GLN A 50 -0.62 2.52 4.52
N ILE A 51 -0.73 3.39 3.52
CA ILE A 51 -1.49 3.08 2.29
C ILE A 51 -0.85 1.92 1.53
N GLY A 52 0.48 1.89 1.46
CA GLY A 52 1.21 0.77 0.86
C GLY A 52 0.99 -0.55 1.60
N SER A 53 0.88 -0.51 2.92
CA SER A 53 0.56 -1.67 3.77
C SER A 53 -0.82 -2.24 3.43
N ILE A 54 -1.82 -1.39 3.21
CA ILE A 54 -3.15 -1.80 2.74
C ILE A 54 -3.04 -2.50 1.38
N GLY A 55 -2.23 -1.95 0.47
CA GLY A 55 -1.97 -2.57 -0.84
C GLY A 55 -1.30 -3.93 -0.75
N LEU A 56 -0.33 -4.11 0.16
CA LEU A 56 0.31 -5.40 0.40
C LEU A 56 -0.70 -6.42 0.93
N LEU A 57 -1.50 -6.06 1.93
CA LEU A 57 -2.49 -6.96 2.52
C LEU A 57 -3.54 -7.39 1.50
N LYS A 58 -4.02 -6.46 0.65
CA LYS A 58 -4.88 -6.78 -0.49
C LYS A 58 -4.20 -7.70 -1.50
N ALA A 59 -2.89 -7.56 -1.70
CA ALA A 59 -2.13 -8.45 -2.57
C ALA A 59 -2.05 -9.86 -1.97
N VAL A 60 -1.80 -10.00 -0.66
CA VAL A 60 -1.85 -11.29 0.04
C VAL A 60 -3.23 -11.94 -0.15
N ASP A 61 -4.31 -11.19 0.08
CA ASP A 61 -5.68 -11.70 0.01
C ASP A 61 -6.09 -12.20 -1.39
N LYS A 62 -5.47 -11.69 -2.46
CA LYS A 62 -5.89 -11.93 -3.85
C LYS A 62 -4.87 -12.67 -4.70
N PHE A 63 -3.68 -12.93 -4.18
CA PHE A 63 -2.64 -13.63 -4.93
C PHE A 63 -3.09 -15.07 -5.20
N ASP A 64 -3.08 -15.48 -6.47
CA ASP A 64 -3.38 -16.86 -6.84
C ASP A 64 -2.13 -17.72 -6.66
N LEU A 65 -2.23 -18.78 -5.86
CA LEU A 65 -1.13 -19.72 -5.61
C LEU A 65 -0.79 -20.57 -6.84
N SER A 66 -1.65 -20.59 -7.87
CA SER A 66 -1.37 -21.28 -9.13
C SER A 66 -0.47 -20.47 -10.07
N TYR A 67 -0.15 -19.21 -9.74
CA TYR A 67 0.72 -18.40 -10.58
C TYR A 67 2.18 -18.83 -10.46
N ASP A 68 2.85 -19.04 -11.60
CA ASP A 68 4.28 -19.35 -11.68
C ASP A 68 5.15 -18.07 -11.66
N VAL A 69 4.85 -17.16 -10.73
CA VAL A 69 5.61 -15.92 -10.53
C VAL A 69 5.82 -15.64 -9.04
N LYS A 70 6.85 -14.87 -8.73
CA LYS A 70 7.09 -14.40 -7.36
C LYS A 70 5.94 -13.50 -6.91
N PHE A 71 5.55 -13.62 -5.63
CA PHE A 71 4.53 -12.76 -5.01
C PHE A 71 4.82 -11.26 -5.20
N SER A 72 6.09 -10.84 -5.13
CA SER A 72 6.49 -9.44 -5.32
C SER A 72 6.08 -8.87 -6.69
N THR A 73 6.04 -9.70 -7.74
CA THR A 73 5.55 -9.32 -9.08
C THR A 73 4.10 -8.85 -9.02
N TYR A 74 3.27 -9.46 -8.18
CA TYR A 74 1.88 -9.08 -7.98
C TYR A 74 1.72 -7.96 -6.95
N ALA A 75 2.48 -7.99 -5.86
CA ALA A 75 2.37 -7.03 -4.77
C ALA A 75 2.78 -5.61 -5.17
N VAL A 76 3.88 -5.44 -5.91
CA VAL A 76 4.38 -4.11 -6.29
C VAL A 76 3.33 -3.24 -7.02
N PRO A 77 2.65 -3.70 -8.09
CA PRO A 77 1.63 -2.90 -8.75
C PRO A 77 0.41 -2.63 -7.86
N MET A 78 0.04 -3.56 -6.97
CA MET A 78 -1.05 -3.37 -6.00
C MET A 78 -0.73 -2.26 -4.99
N ILE A 79 0.44 -2.31 -4.37
CA ILE A 79 0.94 -1.27 -3.43
C ILE A 79 1.00 0.10 -4.14
N ALA A 80 1.63 0.15 -5.31
CA ALA A 80 1.75 1.38 -6.07
C ALA A 80 0.39 1.95 -6.52
N GLY A 81 -0.58 1.08 -6.83
CA GLY A 81 -1.94 1.46 -7.21
C GLY A 81 -2.69 2.13 -6.07
N GLU A 82 -2.65 1.56 -4.86
CA GLU A 82 -3.28 2.15 -3.67
C GLU A 82 -2.66 3.52 -3.34
N ILE A 83 -1.33 3.65 -3.39
CA ILE A 83 -0.64 4.92 -3.14
C ILE A 83 -1.03 5.99 -4.18
N LYS A 84 -1.05 5.64 -5.47
CA LYS A 84 -1.49 6.57 -6.53
C LYS A 84 -2.92 7.03 -6.34
N ARG A 85 -3.81 6.11 -5.95
CA ARG A 85 -5.22 6.43 -5.67
C ARG A 85 -5.33 7.39 -4.49
N PHE A 86 -4.64 7.12 -3.39
CA PHE A 86 -4.60 8.00 -2.23
C PHE A 86 -4.12 9.42 -2.59
N LEU A 87 -3.00 9.54 -3.32
CA LEU A 87 -2.46 10.85 -3.69
C LEU A 87 -3.41 11.65 -4.61
N ARG A 88 -4.13 10.97 -5.50
CA ARG A 88 -5.15 11.61 -6.34
C ARG A 88 -6.32 12.11 -5.48
N ASP A 89 -6.82 11.28 -4.59
CA ASP A 89 -8.00 11.57 -3.79
C ASP A 89 -7.69 12.64 -2.70
N ASP A 90 -6.48 12.65 -2.10
CA ASP A 90 -6.04 13.69 -1.14
C ASP A 90 -5.65 15.01 -1.83
N GLY A 91 -5.05 14.93 -3.02
CA GLY A 91 -4.80 16.11 -3.87
C GLY A 91 -6.09 16.87 -4.20
N MET A 92 -7.20 16.17 -4.45
CA MET A 92 -8.52 16.79 -4.63
C MET A 92 -9.00 17.53 -3.36
N LEU A 93 -8.74 16.98 -2.17
CA LEU A 93 -9.07 17.65 -0.90
C LEU A 93 -8.22 18.91 -0.67
N LYS A 94 -6.92 18.89 -0.99
CA LYS A 94 -6.03 20.06 -0.87
C LYS A 94 -6.36 21.16 -1.89
N VAL A 95 -6.68 20.81 -3.14
CA VAL A 95 -7.11 21.79 -4.17
C VAL A 95 -8.45 22.42 -3.81
N SER A 96 -9.43 21.64 -3.33
CA SER A 96 -10.73 22.15 -2.86
C SER A 96 -10.59 23.10 -1.66
N ARG A 97 -9.73 22.79 -0.69
CA ARG A 97 -9.41 23.68 0.45
C ARG A 97 -8.67 24.97 0.03
N SER A 98 -7.81 24.92 -0.98
CA SER A 98 -7.12 26.12 -1.49
C SER A 98 -8.03 27.06 -2.28
N ILE A 99 -9.07 26.55 -2.97
CA ILE A 99 -10.05 27.39 -3.67
C ILE A 99 -10.98 28.13 -2.70
N LYS A 100 -11.15 27.63 -1.47
CA LYS A 100 -12.04 28.25 -0.47
C LYS A 100 -11.43 29.40 0.35
N ARG A 101 -10.16 29.78 0.11
CA ARG A 101 -9.44 30.81 0.92
C ARG A 101 -9.20 32.15 0.24
N LYS A 102 -9.84 32.44 -0.91
CA LYS A 102 -9.76 33.76 -1.58
C LYS A 102 -11.10 34.48 -1.70
N SER A 103 -12.00 34.28 -0.72
CA SER A 103 -13.31 34.97 -0.72
C SER A 103 -13.69 35.57 0.63
N ILE A 104 -12.79 35.58 1.62
CA ILE A 104 -13.06 36.19 2.94
C ILE A 104 -11.77 36.84 3.45
N SER A 105 -11.39 37.96 2.83
CA SER A 105 -10.51 38.96 3.47
C SER A 105 -10.54 40.26 2.65
N HIS A 106 -11.72 40.87 2.52
CA HIS A 106 -11.90 42.28 2.17
C HIS A 106 -13.35 42.66 2.50
N LEU A 107 -13.67 42.74 3.78
CA LEU A 107 -14.63 43.67 4.38
C LEU A 107 -14.22 43.88 5.84
#